data_AF-A0A3M1V294-F1
#
_entry.id   AF-A0A3M1V294-F1
#
_cell.length_a   1.000
_cell.length_b   1.000
_cell.length_c   1.000
_cell.angle_alpha   90.00
_cell.angle_beta   90.00
_cell.angle_gamma   90.00
#
_symmetry.space_group_name_H-M   'P 1'
#
loop_
_entity.id
_entity.type
_entity.pdbx_description
1 polymer ?
#
loop_
_entity_poly.entity_id
_entity_poly.type
_entity_poly.pdbx_seq_one_letter_code
_entity_poly.pdbx_strand_id
1 'polypeptide(L)'
;MSDDPLDQLYPFLSGGQKDPAQEQRALLHSVQQKVADSVAVKQRFFTANAETLIDAARTLADAYAEGGRLFTMGNGGSSCDASHLAVEFQHPVTAGRPALPAINLCHDTAMTSAVGNDVGFDQIFVRQLEAHGRPGDVLAGFSTSGNSENLMAAFRKAQALGLVTIGFAGGNGGQMLASGLLDHCLVVPTDSIHRVQESHVLCYHILWDLVHTLLADRRGSAAGNATSPSPQPSPPRGRESSSSAKNGVLSSATPDAQESAAPPSSPLSPRERGGPRGGEGSPTTRDHARAVRHNPTDAERHLWQRLRNRQLQGFKFRRQHPVGPYIVDFLCDQAKLVVELDGGQHQAQTEYDQERTRFLERKGYRVVRFWNDQVFKETEAVLEEILRRLNQESSIQDTPPPRSKT
;
A
#
# COMPACT_ATOMS: atom_id res chain seq x y z
N MET A 1 -40.73 11.44 -4.67
CA MET A 1 -39.37 11.24 -5.22
C MET A 1 -38.47 12.12 -4.38
N SER A 2 -37.55 11.55 -3.61
CA SER A 2 -36.68 12.29 -2.68
C SER A 2 -35.59 13.03 -3.45
N ASP A 3 -35.37 14.31 -3.12
CA ASP A 3 -34.31 15.18 -3.66
C ASP A 3 -33.03 15.13 -2.77
N ASP A 4 -32.69 13.96 -2.20
CA ASP A 4 -31.49 13.80 -1.38
C ASP A 4 -30.25 13.54 -2.27
N PRO A 5 -29.22 14.41 -2.25
CA PRO A 5 -27.99 14.21 -3.02
C PRO A 5 -27.24 12.91 -2.65
N LEU A 6 -27.45 12.36 -1.45
CA LEU A 6 -26.89 11.07 -1.03
C LEU A 6 -27.47 9.88 -1.81
N ASP A 7 -28.73 9.97 -2.22
CA ASP A 7 -29.37 8.94 -3.06
C ASP A 7 -28.80 8.92 -4.48
N GLN A 8 -28.21 10.03 -4.94
CA GLN A 8 -27.55 10.13 -6.25
C GLN A 8 -26.10 9.60 -6.24
N LEU A 9 -25.40 9.73 -5.10
CA LEU A 9 -24.01 9.26 -4.92
C LEU A 9 -23.93 7.81 -4.43
N TYR A 10 -24.91 7.37 -3.64
CA TYR A 10 -25.02 6.02 -3.10
C TYR A 10 -26.45 5.49 -3.33
N PRO A 11 -26.82 5.17 -4.59
CA PRO A 11 -28.17 4.73 -4.96
C PRO A 11 -28.61 3.39 -4.34
N PHE A 12 -27.79 2.82 -3.46
CA PHE A 12 -28.01 1.57 -2.73
C PHE A 12 -28.40 1.82 -1.26
N LEU A 13 -28.26 3.05 -0.76
CA LEU A 13 -28.67 3.45 0.59
C LEU A 13 -30.18 3.72 0.66
N SER A 14 -30.77 4.22 -0.43
CA SER A 14 -32.21 4.31 -0.66
C SER A 14 -32.72 2.96 -1.16
N GLY A 15 -33.10 2.11 -0.21
CA GLY A 15 -33.55 0.74 -0.46
C GLY A 15 -34.70 0.65 -1.47
N GLY A 16 -34.42 0.04 -2.61
CA GLY A 16 -35.29 -0.98 -3.17
C GLY A 16 -34.64 -2.33 -2.92
N GLN A 17 -35.39 -3.33 -2.41
CA GLN A 17 -34.94 -4.72 -2.45
C GLN A 17 -34.64 -5.05 -3.91
N LYS A 18 -33.34 -5.10 -4.28
CA LYS A 18 -32.95 -5.70 -5.55
C LYS A 18 -33.31 -7.17 -5.46
N ASP A 19 -33.86 -7.73 -6.54
CA ASP A 19 -34.06 -9.17 -6.64
C ASP A 19 -32.71 -9.83 -6.29
N PRO A 20 -32.62 -10.61 -5.19
CA PRO A 20 -31.37 -11.22 -4.77
C PRO A 20 -30.74 -12.07 -5.87
N ALA A 21 -31.57 -12.66 -6.75
CA ALA A 21 -31.07 -13.40 -7.89
C ALA A 21 -30.46 -12.48 -8.97
N GLN A 22 -31.02 -11.28 -9.18
CA GLN A 22 -30.47 -10.29 -10.11
C GLN A 22 -29.17 -9.67 -9.57
N GLU A 23 -29.11 -9.35 -8.28
CA GLU A 23 -27.90 -8.87 -7.62
C GLU A 23 -26.79 -9.91 -7.67
N GLN A 24 -27.10 -11.16 -7.32
CA GLN A 24 -26.15 -12.27 -7.43
C GLN A 24 -25.64 -12.45 -8.87
N ARG A 25 -26.53 -12.37 -9.88
CA ARG A 25 -26.11 -12.41 -11.30
C ARG A 25 -25.16 -11.27 -11.66
N ALA A 26 -25.43 -10.05 -11.18
CA ALA A 26 -24.57 -8.89 -11.44
C ALA A 26 -23.20 -8.99 -10.76
N LEU A 27 -23.16 -9.49 -9.51
CA LEU A 27 -21.92 -9.73 -8.78
C LEU A 27 -21.09 -10.83 -9.45
N LEU A 28 -21.72 -11.94 -9.86
CA LEU A 28 -21.07 -13.01 -10.62
C LEU A 28 -20.50 -12.47 -11.93
N HIS A 29 -21.26 -11.66 -12.66
CA HIS A 29 -20.79 -11.01 -13.89
C HIS A 29 -19.59 -10.09 -13.61
N SER A 30 -19.63 -9.29 -12.54
CA SER A 30 -18.51 -8.41 -12.16
C SER A 30 -17.24 -9.19 -11.85
N VAL A 31 -17.34 -10.32 -11.15
CA VAL A 31 -16.20 -11.21 -10.89
C VAL A 31 -15.63 -11.74 -12.20
N GLN A 32 -16.50 -12.29 -13.07
CA GLN A 32 -16.09 -12.82 -14.37
C GLN A 32 -15.41 -11.76 -15.25
N GLN A 33 -15.95 -10.54 -15.29
CA GLN A 33 -15.36 -9.43 -16.04
C GLN A 33 -14.00 -9.02 -15.50
N LYS A 34 -13.84 -8.89 -14.17
CA LYS A 34 -12.54 -8.53 -13.55
C LYS A 34 -11.47 -9.58 -13.83
N VAL A 35 -11.82 -10.86 -13.78
CA VAL A 35 -10.91 -11.96 -14.12
C VAL A 35 -10.56 -11.92 -15.61
N ALA A 36 -11.55 -11.77 -16.49
CA ALA A 36 -11.31 -11.68 -17.94
C ALA A 36 -10.40 -10.49 -18.30
N ASP A 37 -10.62 -9.33 -17.69
CA ASP A 37 -9.76 -8.14 -17.84
C ASP A 37 -8.33 -8.41 -17.34
N SER A 38 -8.18 -9.03 -16.16
CA SER A 38 -6.87 -9.43 -15.62
C SER A 38 -6.10 -10.35 -16.56
N VAL A 39 -6.77 -11.38 -17.09
CA VAL A 39 -6.17 -12.31 -18.07
C VAL A 39 -5.77 -11.57 -19.34
N ALA A 40 -6.66 -10.74 -19.88
CA ALA A 40 -6.40 -10.03 -21.14
C ALA A 40 -5.25 -9.02 -21.03
N VAL A 41 -5.17 -8.28 -19.93
CA VAL A 41 -4.05 -7.36 -19.66
C VAL A 41 -2.73 -8.12 -19.56
N LYS A 42 -2.69 -9.21 -18.78
CA LYS A 42 -1.48 -10.02 -18.62
C LYS A 42 -1.02 -10.60 -19.95
N GLN A 43 -1.93 -11.17 -20.74
CA GLN A 43 -1.59 -11.69 -22.06
C GLN A 43 -0.95 -10.63 -22.95
N ARG A 44 -1.57 -9.45 -23.09
CA ARG A 44 -1.01 -8.35 -23.90
C ARG A 44 0.36 -7.89 -23.37
N PHE A 45 0.47 -7.70 -22.06
CA PHE A 45 1.69 -7.24 -21.41
C PHE A 45 2.86 -8.21 -21.66
N PHE A 46 2.68 -9.50 -21.35
CA PHE A 46 3.76 -10.48 -21.49
C PHE A 46 4.09 -10.81 -22.95
N THR A 47 3.12 -10.78 -23.86
CA THR A 47 3.42 -10.88 -25.30
C THR A 47 4.29 -9.73 -25.79
N ALA A 48 4.06 -8.50 -25.30
CA ALA A 48 4.80 -7.33 -25.74
C ALA A 48 6.15 -7.13 -25.02
N ASN A 49 6.30 -7.61 -23.78
CA ASN A 49 7.47 -7.29 -22.92
C ASN A 49 8.35 -8.52 -22.61
N ALA A 50 8.12 -9.68 -23.23
CA ALA A 50 8.88 -10.90 -22.93
C ALA A 50 10.39 -10.72 -23.11
N GLU A 51 10.83 -10.08 -24.20
CA GLU A 51 12.25 -9.85 -24.47
C GLU A 51 12.88 -8.92 -23.41
N THR A 52 12.24 -7.79 -23.11
CA THR A 52 12.68 -6.87 -22.06
C THR A 52 12.74 -7.55 -20.68
N LEU A 53 11.81 -8.44 -20.37
CA LEU A 53 11.82 -9.21 -19.12
C LEU A 53 13.00 -10.19 -19.06
N ILE A 54 13.31 -10.85 -20.18
CA ILE A 54 14.48 -11.74 -20.29
C ILE A 54 15.78 -10.95 -20.14
N ASP A 55 15.87 -9.78 -20.78
CA ASP A 55 17.05 -8.93 -20.69
C ASP A 55 17.26 -8.39 -19.26
N ALA A 56 16.18 -7.95 -18.61
CA ALA A 56 16.21 -7.57 -17.19
C ALA A 56 16.66 -8.73 -16.29
N ALA A 57 16.19 -9.96 -16.55
CA ALA A 57 16.60 -11.15 -15.83
C ALA A 57 18.08 -11.47 -16.03
N ARG A 58 18.60 -11.33 -17.26
CA ARG A 58 20.03 -11.51 -17.56
C ARG A 58 20.89 -10.49 -16.84
N THR A 59 20.54 -9.21 -16.92
CA THR A 59 21.30 -8.15 -16.25
C THR A 59 21.29 -8.32 -14.73
N LEU A 60 20.16 -8.72 -14.13
CA LEU A 60 20.11 -9.00 -12.69
C LEU A 60 20.92 -10.26 -12.30
N ALA A 61 20.89 -11.31 -13.13
CA ALA A 61 21.73 -12.49 -12.92
C ALA A 61 23.23 -12.18 -13.06
N ASP A 62 23.62 -11.31 -14.00
CA ASP A 62 24.99 -10.82 -14.15
C ASP A 62 25.45 -10.05 -12.92
N ALA A 63 24.64 -9.10 -12.46
CA ALA A 63 24.92 -8.35 -11.23
C ALA A 63 25.16 -9.29 -10.04
N TYR A 64 24.31 -10.31 -9.85
CA TYR A 64 24.52 -11.30 -8.80
C TYR A 64 25.78 -12.15 -8.99
N ALA A 65 26.11 -12.54 -10.22
CA ALA A 65 27.33 -13.29 -10.52
C ALA A 65 28.60 -12.48 -10.22
N GLU A 66 28.52 -11.16 -10.32
CA GLU A 66 29.60 -10.21 -10.01
C GLU A 66 29.61 -9.76 -8.54
N GLY A 67 28.71 -10.30 -7.71
CA GLY A 67 28.63 -10.01 -6.27
C GLY A 67 27.80 -8.78 -5.90
N GLY A 68 27.05 -8.24 -6.86
CA GLY A 68 26.06 -7.20 -6.66
C GLY A 68 24.83 -7.67 -5.89
N ARG A 69 23.97 -6.71 -5.54
CA ARG A 69 22.77 -6.89 -4.71
C ARG A 69 21.57 -6.24 -5.38
N LEU A 70 20.38 -6.67 -5.00
CA LEU A 70 19.12 -6.04 -5.41
C LEU A 70 18.62 -5.06 -4.33
N PHE A 71 18.27 -3.85 -4.74
CA PHE A 71 17.46 -2.92 -3.96
C PHE A 71 16.06 -2.86 -4.56
N THR A 72 15.02 -2.82 -3.71
CA THR A 72 13.63 -2.69 -4.16
C THR A 72 12.95 -1.49 -3.53
N MET A 73 12.08 -0.81 -4.28
CA MET A 73 11.33 0.35 -3.81
C MET A 73 9.95 0.48 -4.48
N GLY A 74 9.01 1.13 -3.80
CA GLY A 74 7.66 1.39 -4.31
C GLY A 74 6.81 2.17 -3.31
N ASN A 75 5.66 2.68 -3.73
CA ASN A 75 4.71 3.41 -2.87
C ASN A 75 3.39 2.66 -2.75
N GLY A 76 2.71 2.75 -1.59
CA GLY A 76 1.38 2.17 -1.38
C GLY A 76 1.38 0.66 -1.63
N GLY A 77 0.42 0.15 -2.41
CA GLY A 77 0.41 -1.29 -2.78
C GLY A 77 1.70 -1.75 -3.47
N SER A 78 2.37 -0.87 -4.21
CA SER A 78 3.65 -1.17 -4.85
C SER A 78 4.83 -1.25 -3.87
N SER A 79 4.70 -0.74 -2.63
CA SER A 79 5.70 -1.02 -1.59
C SER A 79 5.58 -2.45 -1.08
N CYS A 80 4.39 -3.06 -1.15
CA CYS A 80 4.19 -4.48 -0.86
C CYS A 80 4.85 -5.34 -1.95
N ASP A 81 4.71 -4.97 -3.23
CA ASP A 81 5.40 -5.64 -4.34
C ASP A 81 6.92 -5.57 -4.18
N ALA A 82 7.46 -4.39 -3.85
CA ALA A 82 8.88 -4.22 -3.55
C ALA A 82 9.36 -5.10 -2.39
N SER A 83 8.57 -5.19 -1.31
CA SER A 83 8.86 -6.07 -0.18
C SER A 83 8.83 -7.54 -0.57
N HIS A 84 7.83 -7.94 -1.35
CA HIS A 84 7.65 -9.32 -1.78
C HIS A 84 8.82 -9.76 -2.66
N LEU A 85 9.19 -8.96 -3.66
CA LEU A 85 10.34 -9.26 -4.52
C LEU A 85 11.64 -9.42 -3.71
N ALA A 86 11.89 -8.56 -2.72
CA ALA A 86 13.07 -8.71 -1.88
C ALA A 86 13.08 -10.03 -1.10
N VAL A 87 11.93 -10.44 -0.55
CA VAL A 87 11.80 -11.71 0.20
C VAL A 87 11.99 -12.92 -0.71
N GLU A 88 11.46 -12.91 -1.92
CA GLU A 88 11.63 -14.00 -2.89
C GLU A 88 13.12 -14.32 -3.13
N PHE A 89 13.96 -13.29 -3.25
CA PHE A 89 15.41 -13.48 -3.42
C PHE A 89 16.13 -13.90 -2.12
N GLN A 90 15.69 -13.42 -0.95
CA GLN A 90 16.32 -13.75 0.33
C GLN A 90 15.94 -15.15 0.85
N HIS A 91 14.73 -15.61 0.55
CA HIS A 91 14.17 -16.87 1.04
C HIS A 91 13.59 -17.68 -0.13
N PRO A 92 14.44 -18.29 -0.98
CA PRO A 92 13.94 -19.05 -2.12
C PRO A 92 13.14 -20.27 -1.64
N VAL A 93 11.86 -20.31 -2.02
CA VAL A 93 10.92 -21.37 -1.61
C VAL A 93 11.26 -22.73 -2.26
N THR A 94 12.06 -22.72 -3.33
CA THR A 94 12.43 -23.93 -4.08
C THR A 94 13.79 -24.48 -3.64
N ALA A 95 13.82 -25.77 -3.27
CA ALA A 95 15.04 -26.48 -2.91
C ALA A 95 16.12 -26.37 -4.01
N GLY A 96 17.36 -26.09 -3.62
CA GLY A 96 18.51 -25.97 -4.53
C GLY A 96 18.77 -24.55 -5.07
N ARG A 97 17.85 -23.59 -4.85
CA ARG A 97 18.10 -22.17 -5.16
C ARG A 97 18.75 -21.48 -3.95
N PRO A 98 19.87 -20.75 -4.14
CA PRO A 98 20.56 -20.06 -3.06
C PRO A 98 19.80 -18.79 -2.64
N ALA A 99 19.90 -18.39 -1.38
CA ALA A 99 19.52 -17.03 -0.99
C ALA A 99 20.45 -16.01 -1.68
N LEU A 100 19.85 -14.93 -2.18
CA LEU A 100 20.54 -13.84 -2.88
C LEU A 100 20.30 -12.52 -2.13
N PRO A 101 21.32 -11.64 -2.05
CA PRO A 101 21.21 -10.40 -1.30
C PRO A 101 20.20 -9.45 -1.95
N ALA A 102 19.14 -9.11 -1.22
CA ALA A 102 18.18 -8.09 -1.59
C ALA A 102 17.89 -7.16 -0.39
N ILE A 103 17.56 -5.90 -0.62
CA ILE A 103 17.22 -4.91 0.42
C ILE A 103 15.95 -4.16 0.00
N ASN A 104 14.89 -4.30 0.79
CA ASN A 104 13.66 -3.51 0.62
C ASN A 104 13.81 -2.14 1.26
N LEU A 105 13.89 -1.09 0.44
CA LEU A 105 14.05 0.29 0.89
C LEU A 105 12.78 0.88 1.54
N CYS A 106 11.64 0.18 1.46
CA CYS A 106 10.38 0.59 2.07
C CYS A 106 10.22 0.10 3.52
N HIS A 107 11.09 -0.83 3.97
CA HIS A 107 10.83 -1.57 5.22
C HIS A 107 11.18 -0.77 6.48
N ASP A 108 12.25 0.03 6.44
CA ASP A 108 12.69 0.79 7.60
C ASP A 108 11.81 2.03 7.81
N THR A 109 10.85 1.88 8.72
CA THR A 109 9.90 2.93 9.09
C THR A 109 10.57 4.11 9.78
N ALA A 110 11.63 3.89 10.57
CA ALA A 110 12.37 4.96 11.23
C ALA A 110 13.13 5.77 10.18
N MET A 111 13.80 5.11 9.24
CA MET A 111 14.50 5.76 8.14
C MET A 111 13.55 6.56 7.23
N THR A 112 12.44 5.94 6.82
CA THR A 112 11.47 6.56 5.92
C THR A 112 10.80 7.78 6.57
N SER A 113 10.37 7.65 7.84
CA SER A 113 9.71 8.75 8.55
C SER A 113 10.66 9.89 8.91
N ALA A 114 11.90 9.59 9.32
CA ALA A 114 12.91 10.60 9.63
C ALA A 114 13.27 11.40 8.38
N VAL A 115 13.66 10.75 7.28
CA VAL A 115 14.02 11.46 6.04
C VAL A 115 12.80 12.18 5.44
N GLY A 116 11.64 11.54 5.44
CA GLY A 116 10.41 12.14 4.95
C GLY A 116 10.02 13.42 5.71
N ASN A 117 10.25 13.46 7.02
CA ASN A 117 9.99 14.62 7.86
C ASN A 117 11.07 15.71 7.74
N ASP A 118 12.34 15.30 7.76
CA ASP A 118 13.47 16.22 7.93
C ASP A 118 13.99 16.81 6.61
N VAL A 119 13.84 16.07 5.50
CA VAL A 119 14.40 16.43 4.19
C VAL A 119 13.31 16.53 3.13
N GLY A 120 12.43 15.55 3.07
CA GLY A 120 11.38 15.46 2.07
C GLY A 120 11.10 14.02 1.65
N PHE A 121 9.85 13.74 1.31
CA PHE A 121 9.43 12.39 0.95
C PHE A 121 10.05 11.91 -0.38
N ASP A 122 10.47 12.84 -1.24
CA ASP A 122 11.23 12.57 -2.47
C ASP A 122 12.63 11.98 -2.21
N GLN A 123 13.17 12.13 -0.99
CA GLN A 123 14.54 11.71 -0.64
C GLN A 123 14.61 10.37 0.11
N ILE A 124 13.48 9.77 0.48
CA ILE A 124 13.43 8.58 1.37
C ILE A 124 14.22 7.39 0.83
N PHE A 125 14.21 7.18 -0.49
CA PHE A 125 14.96 6.10 -1.15
C PHE A 125 16.38 6.54 -1.52
N VAL A 126 16.53 7.80 -1.95
CA VAL A 126 17.83 8.39 -2.32
C VAL A 126 18.84 8.25 -1.18
N ARG A 127 18.43 8.61 0.04
CA ARG A 127 19.34 8.61 1.19
C ARG A 127 19.83 7.21 1.58
N GLN A 128 18.97 6.21 1.41
CA GLN A 128 19.33 4.81 1.67
C GLN A 128 20.26 4.28 0.58
N LEU A 129 20.03 4.64 -0.69
CA LEU A 129 20.92 4.28 -1.79
C LEU A 129 22.31 4.91 -1.65
N GLU A 130 22.41 6.16 -1.21
CA GLU A 130 23.71 6.79 -0.91
C GLU A 130 24.49 6.04 0.18
N ALA A 131 23.79 5.48 1.16
CA ALA A 131 24.42 4.77 2.27
C ALA A 131 24.82 3.33 1.91
N HIS A 132 24.06 2.67 1.04
CA HIS A 132 24.18 1.23 0.84
C HIS A 132 24.56 0.81 -0.58
N GLY A 133 24.20 1.58 -1.59
CA GLY A 133 24.38 1.25 -3.00
C GLY A 133 25.85 1.32 -3.42
N ARG A 134 26.24 0.37 -4.28
CA ARG A 134 27.58 0.30 -4.89
C ARG A 134 27.45 0.10 -6.39
N PRO A 135 28.48 0.47 -7.19
CA PRO A 135 28.51 0.14 -8.61
C PRO A 135 28.33 -1.37 -8.82
N GLY A 136 27.49 -1.74 -9.78
CA GLY A 136 27.14 -3.13 -10.07
C GLY A 136 25.96 -3.69 -9.25
N ASP A 137 25.43 -2.94 -8.27
CA ASP A 137 24.14 -3.29 -7.66
C ASP A 137 22.97 -2.97 -8.63
N VAL A 138 21.78 -3.49 -8.33
CA VAL A 138 20.56 -3.27 -9.12
C VAL A 138 19.49 -2.59 -8.27
N LEU A 139 18.78 -1.63 -8.83
CA LEU A 139 17.60 -1.01 -8.24
C LEU A 139 16.34 -1.35 -9.05
N ALA A 140 15.38 -2.03 -8.42
CA ALA A 140 14.06 -2.28 -8.96
C ALA A 140 13.01 -1.35 -8.31
N GLY A 141 12.26 -0.61 -9.13
CA GLY A 141 11.22 0.33 -8.66
C GLY A 141 9.84 0.06 -9.25
N PHE A 142 8.82 0.10 -8.39
CA PHE A 142 7.42 -0.14 -8.77
C PHE A 142 6.57 1.15 -8.65
N SER A 143 6.00 1.61 -9.77
CA SER A 143 5.08 2.75 -9.81
C SER A 143 3.97 2.49 -10.80
N THR A 144 2.72 2.36 -10.35
CA THR A 144 1.60 2.12 -11.28
C THR A 144 1.38 3.24 -12.30
N SER A 145 1.84 4.47 -12.00
CA SER A 145 1.77 5.62 -12.91
C SER A 145 3.07 5.89 -13.67
N GLY A 146 4.21 5.38 -13.20
CA GLY A 146 5.53 5.73 -13.72
C GLY A 146 6.00 7.15 -13.36
N ASN A 147 5.32 7.86 -12.46
CA ASN A 147 5.54 9.29 -12.19
C ASN A 147 5.88 9.64 -10.73
N SER A 148 6.11 8.64 -9.88
CA SER A 148 6.40 8.88 -8.46
C SER A 148 7.73 9.64 -8.27
N GLU A 149 7.68 10.87 -7.76
CA GLU A 149 8.85 11.75 -7.63
C GLU A 149 10.00 11.13 -6.83
N ASN A 150 9.67 10.44 -5.73
CA ASN A 150 10.64 9.76 -4.88
C ASN A 150 11.36 8.59 -5.59
N LEU A 151 10.66 7.85 -6.47
CA LEU A 151 11.27 6.82 -7.30
C LEU A 151 12.14 7.44 -8.40
N MET A 152 11.67 8.51 -9.04
CA MET A 152 12.45 9.20 -10.08
C MET A 152 13.74 9.80 -9.52
N ALA A 153 13.70 10.35 -8.30
CA ALA A 153 14.90 10.82 -7.61
C ALA A 153 15.88 9.66 -7.30
N ALA A 154 15.35 8.52 -6.87
CA ALA A 154 16.15 7.32 -6.60
C ALA A 154 16.77 6.73 -7.88
N PHE A 155 16.06 6.66 -8.99
CA PHE A 155 16.61 6.21 -10.28
C PHE A 155 17.75 7.12 -10.76
N ARG A 156 17.61 8.45 -10.65
CA ARG A 156 18.72 9.38 -10.94
C ARG A 156 19.94 9.10 -10.07
N LYS A 157 19.72 8.85 -8.77
CA LYS A 157 20.81 8.53 -7.84
C LYS A 157 21.46 7.19 -8.17
N ALA A 158 20.67 6.16 -8.49
CA ALA A 158 21.15 4.84 -8.88
C ALA A 158 22.07 4.92 -10.10
N GLN A 159 21.65 5.62 -11.16
CA GLN A 159 22.48 5.85 -12.34
C GLN A 159 23.80 6.56 -11.99
N ALA A 160 23.75 7.60 -11.15
CA ALA A 160 24.95 8.31 -10.70
C ALA A 160 25.91 7.44 -9.86
N LEU A 161 25.39 6.41 -9.19
CA LEU A 161 26.17 5.43 -8.42
C LEU A 161 26.61 4.22 -9.25
N GLY A 162 26.22 4.12 -10.53
CA GLY A 162 26.54 2.99 -11.39
C GLY A 162 25.73 1.73 -11.09
N LEU A 163 24.49 1.89 -10.60
CA LEU A 163 23.54 0.79 -10.44
C LEU A 163 22.77 0.57 -11.75
N VAL A 164 22.44 -0.69 -12.01
CA VAL A 164 21.44 -1.06 -13.02
C VAL A 164 20.05 -0.70 -12.50
N THR A 165 19.17 -0.25 -13.36
CA THR A 165 17.85 0.27 -13.02
C THR A 165 16.74 -0.47 -13.77
N ILE A 166 15.83 -1.07 -13.00
CA ILE A 166 14.67 -1.81 -13.51
C ILE A 166 13.40 -1.12 -13.01
N GLY A 167 12.49 -0.80 -13.91
CA GLY A 167 11.21 -0.18 -13.59
C GLY A 167 10.02 -1.04 -13.97
N PHE A 168 9.05 -1.08 -13.07
CA PHE A 168 7.74 -1.65 -13.29
C PHE A 168 6.71 -0.51 -13.28
N ALA A 169 6.11 -0.23 -14.44
CA ALA A 169 5.19 0.87 -14.64
C ALA A 169 3.83 0.41 -15.20
N GLY A 170 2.85 1.30 -15.17
CA GLY A 170 1.53 1.13 -15.81
C GLY A 170 1.19 2.28 -16.75
N GLY A 171 0.02 2.23 -17.36
CA GLY A 171 -0.47 3.24 -18.31
C GLY A 171 0.48 3.42 -19.49
N ASN A 172 0.98 4.65 -19.65
CA ASN A 172 1.93 5.02 -20.70
C ASN A 172 3.40 4.95 -20.26
N GLY A 173 3.69 4.45 -19.06
CA GLY A 173 5.05 4.35 -18.50
C GLY A 173 5.57 5.63 -17.84
N GLY A 174 4.88 6.77 -17.99
CA GLY A 174 5.21 8.03 -17.34
C GLY A 174 6.66 8.49 -17.54
N GLN A 175 7.19 9.18 -16.52
CA GLN A 175 8.59 9.61 -16.49
C GLN A 175 9.57 8.43 -16.43
N MET A 176 9.20 7.29 -15.86
CA MET A 176 10.04 6.09 -15.87
C MET A 176 10.41 5.67 -17.28
N LEU A 177 9.45 5.65 -18.21
CA LEU A 177 9.73 5.35 -19.62
C LEU A 177 10.39 6.54 -20.35
N ALA A 178 9.91 7.76 -20.13
CA ALA A 178 10.31 8.92 -20.93
C ALA A 178 11.69 9.53 -20.57
N SER A 179 12.21 9.27 -19.36
CA SER A 179 13.38 9.98 -18.84
C SER A 179 14.73 9.45 -19.34
N GLY A 180 14.78 8.22 -19.87
CA GLY A 180 16.04 7.55 -20.20
C GLY A 180 16.90 7.16 -18.99
N LEU A 181 16.32 7.15 -17.79
CA LEU A 181 17.02 6.80 -16.55
C LEU A 181 17.03 5.29 -16.26
N LEU A 182 16.20 4.51 -16.97
CA LEU A 182 16.01 3.09 -16.71
C LEU A 182 16.69 2.26 -17.81
N ASP A 183 17.47 1.27 -17.39
CA ASP A 183 18.03 0.26 -18.30
C ASP A 183 16.93 -0.66 -18.83
N HIS A 184 15.97 -1.02 -17.97
CA HIS A 184 14.80 -1.83 -18.31
C HIS A 184 13.53 -1.21 -17.75
N CYS A 185 12.52 -0.98 -18.59
CA CYS A 185 11.22 -0.46 -18.15
C CYS A 185 10.07 -1.31 -18.70
N LEU A 186 9.38 -2.01 -17.80
CA LEU A 186 8.28 -2.92 -18.09
C LEU A 186 6.94 -2.20 -17.86
N VAL A 187 6.25 -1.85 -18.94
CA VAL A 187 5.03 -1.03 -18.89
C VAL A 187 3.79 -1.87 -19.14
N VAL A 188 2.93 -1.98 -18.13
CA VAL A 188 1.64 -2.66 -18.23
C VAL A 188 0.62 -1.73 -18.91
N PRO A 189 0.06 -2.10 -20.08
CA PRO A 189 -0.75 -1.19 -20.90
C PRO A 189 -2.20 -1.09 -20.41
N THR A 190 -2.39 -0.50 -19.22
CA THR A 190 -3.70 -0.23 -18.62
C THR A 190 -3.59 0.87 -17.56
N ASP A 191 -4.64 1.66 -17.43
CA ASP A 191 -4.78 2.67 -16.37
C ASP A 191 -5.41 2.09 -15.09
N SER A 192 -5.83 0.82 -15.12
CA SER A 192 -6.35 0.13 -13.94
C SER A 192 -5.22 -0.26 -12.99
N ILE A 193 -5.08 0.48 -11.89
CA ILE A 193 -4.08 0.25 -10.83
C ILE A 193 -4.05 -1.22 -10.39
N HIS A 194 -5.21 -1.84 -10.19
CA HIS A 194 -5.30 -3.25 -9.78
C HIS A 194 -4.71 -4.20 -10.83
N ARG A 195 -4.98 -3.96 -12.12
CA ARG A 195 -4.44 -4.79 -13.20
C ARG A 195 -2.94 -4.59 -13.40
N VAL A 196 -2.46 -3.37 -13.18
CA VAL A 196 -1.02 -3.06 -13.18
C VAL A 196 -0.33 -3.86 -12.08
N GLN A 197 -0.80 -3.77 -10.83
CA GLN A 197 -0.23 -4.48 -9.69
C GLN A 197 -0.29 -6.00 -9.86
N GLU A 198 -1.42 -6.56 -10.28
CA GLU A 198 -1.54 -7.99 -10.56
C GLU A 198 -0.57 -8.48 -11.65
N SER A 199 -0.24 -7.61 -12.62
CA SER A 199 0.73 -7.93 -13.68
C SER A 199 2.16 -7.77 -13.19
N HIS A 200 2.46 -6.78 -12.34
CA HIS A 200 3.75 -6.63 -11.67
C HIS A 200 4.07 -7.86 -10.82
N VAL A 201 3.10 -8.36 -10.04
CA VAL A 201 3.24 -9.60 -9.25
C VAL A 201 3.68 -10.79 -10.09
N LEU A 202 2.94 -11.08 -11.17
CA LEU A 202 3.32 -12.15 -12.07
C LEU A 202 4.69 -11.90 -12.72
N CYS A 203 5.00 -10.65 -13.05
CA CYS A 203 6.22 -10.28 -13.73
C CYS A 203 7.45 -10.52 -12.87
N TYR A 204 7.44 -10.09 -11.61
CA TYR A 204 8.59 -10.27 -10.75
C TYR A 204 8.76 -11.72 -10.27
N HIS A 205 7.70 -12.54 -10.20
CA HIS A 205 7.84 -13.99 -10.01
C HIS A 205 8.54 -14.67 -11.18
N ILE A 206 8.20 -14.28 -12.42
CA ILE A 206 8.90 -14.78 -13.63
C ILE A 206 10.34 -14.29 -13.64
N LEU A 207 10.58 -13.02 -13.30
CA LEU A 207 11.93 -12.45 -13.19
C LEU A 207 12.80 -13.26 -12.22
N TRP A 208 12.29 -13.50 -11.01
CA TRP A 208 12.96 -14.32 -9.99
C TRP A 208 13.30 -15.72 -10.51
N ASP A 209 12.32 -16.38 -11.17
CA ASP A 209 12.51 -17.72 -11.71
C ASP A 209 13.59 -17.78 -12.79
N LEU A 210 13.57 -16.82 -13.73
CA LEU A 210 14.55 -16.69 -14.79
C LEU A 210 15.95 -16.40 -14.24
N VAL A 211 16.08 -15.47 -13.28
CA VAL A 211 17.38 -15.14 -12.66
C VAL A 211 18.00 -16.37 -12.01
N HIS A 212 17.22 -17.13 -11.24
CA HIS A 212 17.72 -18.36 -10.62
C HIS A 212 18.08 -19.44 -11.63
N THR A 213 17.31 -19.59 -12.71
CA THR A 213 17.60 -20.52 -13.79
C THR A 213 18.93 -20.17 -14.46
N LEU A 214 19.13 -18.90 -14.82
CA LEU A 214 20.38 -18.41 -15.42
C LEU A 214 21.59 -18.61 -14.51
N LEU A 215 21.44 -18.40 -13.19
CA LEU A 215 22.52 -18.63 -12.23
C LEU A 215 22.82 -20.13 -12.03
N ALA A 216 21.82 -20.99 -12.11
CA ALA A 216 22.00 -22.44 -12.01
C ALA A 216 22.76 -23.00 -13.23
N ASP A 217 22.40 -22.57 -14.44
CA ASP A 217 23.05 -22.99 -15.67
C ASP A 217 24.55 -22.65 -15.67
N ARG A 218 24.91 -21.45 -15.18
CA ARG A 218 26.32 -21.04 -15.03
C ARG A 218 27.12 -21.95 -14.11
N ARG A 219 26.51 -22.42 -13.01
CA ARG A 219 27.15 -23.36 -12.07
C ARG A 219 27.34 -24.73 -12.72
N GLY A 220 26.34 -25.20 -13.47
CA GLY A 220 26.43 -26.45 -14.24
C GLY A 220 27.52 -26.41 -15.31
N SER A 221 27.61 -25.32 -16.08
CA SER A 221 28.67 -25.13 -17.08
C SER A 221 30.07 -25.00 -16.46
N ALA A 222 30.20 -24.32 -15.32
CA ALA A 222 31.48 -24.22 -14.60
C ALA A 222 31.93 -25.58 -14.03
N ALA A 223 31.00 -26.39 -13.53
CA ALA A 223 31.30 -27.73 -13.02
C ALA A 223 31.65 -28.74 -14.13
N GLY A 224 31.09 -28.59 -15.33
CA GLY A 224 31.41 -29.43 -16.49
C GLY A 224 32.80 -29.19 -17.10
N ASN A 225 33.42 -28.03 -16.83
CA ASN A 225 34.76 -27.67 -17.32
C ASN A 225 35.87 -27.83 -16.26
N ALA A 226 35.54 -28.20 -15.03
CA ALA A 226 36.53 -28.49 -14.00
C ALA A 226 36.90 -29.99 -14.04
N THR A 227 38.07 -30.32 -14.60
CA THR A 227 38.69 -31.64 -14.40
C THR A 227 38.94 -31.84 -12.91
N SER A 228 38.21 -32.77 -12.31
CA SER A 228 38.27 -33.09 -10.87
C SER A 228 39.69 -33.52 -10.42
N PRO A 229 40.24 -32.99 -9.33
CA PRO A 229 41.33 -33.65 -8.62
C PRO A 229 40.76 -34.79 -7.77
N SER A 230 41.46 -35.94 -7.77
CA SER A 230 41.10 -37.15 -7.05
C SER A 230 40.89 -36.91 -5.54
N PRO A 231 39.89 -37.56 -4.90
CA PRO A 231 39.64 -37.37 -3.47
C PRO A 231 40.70 -38.09 -2.62
N GLN A 232 41.32 -37.35 -1.69
CA GLN A 232 42.14 -37.89 -0.61
C GLN A 232 41.24 -38.50 0.49
N PRO A 233 41.65 -39.60 1.16
CA PRO A 233 40.82 -40.30 2.14
C PRO A 233 40.81 -39.60 3.51
N SER A 234 39.64 -39.60 4.16
CA SER A 234 39.39 -39.03 5.49
C SER A 234 39.92 -39.92 6.64
N PRO A 235 40.33 -39.35 7.80
CA PRO A 235 40.78 -40.12 8.96
C PRO A 235 39.60 -40.69 9.80
N PRO A 236 39.86 -41.69 10.69
CA PRO A 236 38.81 -42.52 11.28
C PRO A 236 38.09 -41.85 12.46
N ARG A 237 36.80 -42.18 12.64
CA ARG A 237 35.96 -41.77 13.76
C ARG A 237 36.34 -42.51 15.05
N GLY A 238 36.58 -41.74 16.11
CA GLY A 238 36.75 -42.23 17.49
C GLY A 238 35.41 -42.47 18.21
N ARG A 239 35.46 -43.42 19.14
CA ARG A 239 34.36 -44.05 19.90
C ARG A 239 33.62 -43.12 20.89
N GLU A 240 32.40 -43.57 21.18
CA GLU A 240 31.42 -43.14 22.17
C GLU A 240 31.92 -42.97 23.61
N SER A 241 31.26 -42.11 24.38
CA SER A 241 30.97 -42.37 25.79
C SER A 241 29.58 -41.85 26.16
N SER A 242 28.92 -42.67 26.99
CA SER A 242 27.51 -42.65 27.39
C SER A 242 27.31 -41.96 28.73
N SER A 243 26.10 -41.42 28.97
CA SER A 243 25.56 -41.24 30.32
C SER A 243 24.03 -41.08 30.28
N SER A 244 23.38 -41.99 31.00
CA SER A 244 21.95 -42.26 31.14
C SER A 244 21.12 -41.19 31.85
N ALA A 245 19.81 -41.09 31.54
CA ALA A 245 18.72 -41.43 32.48
C ALA A 245 17.29 -41.23 31.92
N LYS A 246 16.55 -42.35 31.87
CA LYS A 246 15.16 -42.62 32.30
C LYS A 246 13.94 -42.00 31.56
N ASN A 247 13.35 -42.87 30.72
CA ASN A 247 11.95 -43.32 30.60
C ASN A 247 10.76 -42.41 31.00
N GLY A 248 9.85 -42.24 30.04
CA GLY A 248 8.40 -42.08 30.22
C GLY A 248 7.68 -42.27 28.88
N VAL A 249 7.00 -43.40 28.71
CA VAL A 249 6.25 -43.79 27.49
C VAL A 249 4.89 -43.09 27.46
N LEU A 250 4.48 -42.53 26.31
CA LEU A 250 3.08 -42.59 25.79
C LEU A 250 2.94 -42.00 24.37
N SER A 251 2.57 -42.91 23.45
CA SER A 251 1.62 -42.79 22.32
C SER A 251 1.33 -41.45 21.63
N SER A 252 1.52 -41.51 20.30
CA SER A 252 0.64 -41.03 19.20
C SER A 252 0.43 -39.53 18.91
N ALA A 253 0.52 -39.28 17.60
CA ALA A 253 -0.15 -38.26 16.78
C ALA A 253 0.58 -36.93 16.55
N THR A 254 0.65 -36.61 15.25
CA THR A 254 1.16 -35.43 14.56
C THR A 254 0.60 -34.11 15.08
N PRO A 255 1.33 -32.98 14.92
CA PRO A 255 0.70 -31.68 14.80
C PRO A 255 1.02 -30.99 13.46
N ASP A 256 -0.06 -30.57 12.81
CA ASP A 256 -0.09 -29.47 11.85
C ASP A 256 0.43 -28.18 12.49
N ALA A 257 1.26 -27.44 11.76
CA ALA A 257 1.66 -26.08 12.10
C ALA A 257 0.60 -25.11 11.57
N GLN A 258 -0.20 -24.53 12.47
CA GLN A 258 -1.03 -23.37 12.21
C GLN A 258 -0.32 -22.09 12.68
N GLU A 259 -0.32 -21.15 11.76
CA GLU A 259 0.23 -19.80 11.79
C GLU A 259 -0.49 -18.91 12.81
N SER A 260 0.28 -18.15 13.60
CA SER A 260 -0.24 -17.24 14.63
C SER A 260 -0.60 -15.88 14.04
N ALA A 261 -1.90 -15.60 13.91
CA ALA A 261 -2.43 -14.26 13.71
C ALA A 261 -2.72 -13.60 15.07
N ALA A 262 -2.27 -12.35 15.26
CA ALA A 262 -2.62 -11.51 16.40
C ALA A 262 -4.11 -11.10 16.34
N PRO A 263 -4.82 -11.01 17.48
CA PRO A 263 -6.27 -10.87 17.48
C PRO A 263 -6.73 -9.42 17.26
N PRO A 264 -7.88 -9.20 16.59
CA PRO A 264 -8.54 -7.89 16.53
C PRO A 264 -9.17 -7.53 17.88
N SER A 265 -9.09 -6.24 18.21
CA SER A 265 -9.57 -5.64 19.45
C SER A 265 -11.11 -5.50 19.43
N SER A 266 -11.80 -6.31 20.23
CA SER A 266 -13.24 -6.15 20.52
C SER A 266 -13.45 -5.33 21.80
N PRO A 267 -14.42 -4.38 21.85
CA PRO A 267 -14.71 -3.61 23.05
C PRO A 267 -15.76 -4.29 23.96
N LEU A 268 -15.64 -3.96 25.24
CA LEU A 268 -16.41 -4.46 26.39
C LEU A 268 -17.88 -4.03 26.38
N SER A 269 -18.75 -4.92 26.89
CA SER A 269 -20.18 -4.69 27.13
C SER A 269 -20.46 -3.88 28.41
N PRO A 270 -21.65 -3.26 28.57
CA PRO A 270 -21.94 -2.38 29.70
C PRO A 270 -22.50 -3.17 30.90
N ARG A 271 -21.90 -2.98 32.09
CA ARG A 271 -22.55 -3.25 33.37
C ARG A 271 -22.40 -2.06 34.32
N GLU A 272 -23.46 -1.88 35.10
CA GLU A 272 -23.80 -0.70 35.88
C GLU A 272 -22.93 -0.45 37.13
N ARG A 273 -22.84 0.84 37.47
CA ARG A 273 -22.74 1.51 38.78
C ARG A 273 -21.94 0.87 39.93
N GLY A 274 -20.86 1.57 40.29
CA GLY A 274 -20.29 1.61 41.65
C GLY A 274 -18.86 2.17 41.65
N GLY A 275 -18.66 3.44 42.02
CA GLY A 275 -17.31 4.01 42.22
C GLY A 275 -16.79 3.78 43.66
N PRO A 276 -15.66 4.40 44.08
CA PRO A 276 -14.50 4.89 43.31
C PRO A 276 -13.14 4.42 43.91
N ARG A 277 -12.04 4.48 43.14
CA ARG A 277 -10.71 5.05 43.50
C ARG A 277 -9.57 4.59 42.58
N GLY A 278 -8.90 5.58 41.96
CA GLY A 278 -7.45 5.64 41.72
C GLY A 278 -6.84 4.78 40.60
N GLY A 279 -6.26 5.43 39.57
CA GLY A 279 -5.27 4.81 38.68
C GLY A 279 -5.35 5.28 37.22
N GLU A 280 -4.28 5.95 36.78
CA GLU A 280 -3.79 6.12 35.40
C GLU A 280 -4.79 6.46 34.28
N GLY A 281 -4.74 7.71 33.82
CA GLY A 281 -5.60 8.22 32.76
C GLY A 281 -5.40 7.47 31.44
N SER A 282 -6.47 6.81 30.99
CA SER A 282 -6.57 6.33 29.61
C SER A 282 -6.32 7.48 28.63
N PRO A 283 -5.60 7.23 27.52
CA PRO A 283 -5.27 8.27 26.55
C PRO A 283 -6.55 8.92 26.02
N THR A 284 -6.57 10.26 26.01
CA THR A 284 -7.76 11.00 25.62
C THR A 284 -7.94 10.92 24.10
N THR A 285 -9.16 11.15 23.60
CA THR A 285 -9.42 11.24 22.14
C THR A 285 -8.53 12.29 21.46
N ARG A 286 -8.03 13.30 22.20
CA ARG A 286 -7.05 14.28 21.70
C ARG A 286 -5.66 13.68 21.48
N ASP A 287 -5.24 12.72 22.30
CA ASP A 287 -3.95 12.03 22.18
C ASP A 287 -3.97 11.06 20.98
N HIS A 288 -5.09 10.37 20.78
CA HIS A 288 -5.33 9.55 19.58
C HIS A 288 -5.42 10.42 18.30
N ALA A 289 -6.07 11.58 18.35
CA ALA A 289 -6.11 12.53 17.23
C ALA A 289 -4.75 13.10 16.85
N ARG A 290 -3.77 13.08 17.78
CA ARG A 290 -2.40 13.51 17.53
C ARG A 290 -1.57 12.40 16.88
N ALA A 291 -1.83 11.14 17.21
CA ALA A 291 -1.18 9.97 16.61
C ALA A 291 -1.62 9.72 15.15
N VAL A 292 -2.92 9.88 14.85
CA VAL A 292 -3.46 9.71 13.48
C VAL A 292 -2.91 10.75 12.49
N ARG A 293 -2.42 11.91 12.97
CA ARG A 293 -1.82 13.00 12.17
C ARG A 293 -0.50 12.69 11.52
N HIS A 294 0.15 11.59 11.90
CA HIS A 294 1.46 11.23 11.41
C HIS A 294 1.45 10.25 10.24
N ASN A 295 0.28 9.76 9.78
CA ASN A 295 0.21 8.87 8.61
C ASN A 295 -1.12 8.97 7.81
N PRO A 296 -1.41 10.13 7.18
CA PRO A 296 -2.63 10.27 6.37
C PRO A 296 -2.54 9.40 5.10
N THR A 297 -3.68 8.84 4.67
CA THR A 297 -3.77 8.18 3.37
C THR A 297 -3.38 9.12 2.23
N ASP A 298 -2.98 8.57 1.07
CA ASP A 298 -2.62 9.41 -0.08
C ASP A 298 -3.79 10.30 -0.54
N ALA A 299 -5.03 9.81 -0.39
CA ALA A 299 -6.24 10.58 -0.70
C ALA A 299 -6.44 11.75 0.28
N GLU A 300 -6.25 11.52 1.58
CA GLU A 300 -6.25 12.60 2.59
C GLU A 300 -5.18 13.64 2.28
N ARG A 301 -3.97 13.21 1.91
CA ARG A 301 -2.89 14.14 1.56
C ARG A 301 -3.26 14.97 0.34
N HIS A 302 -3.80 14.34 -0.70
CA HIS A 302 -4.22 14.99 -1.95
C HIS A 302 -5.33 16.02 -1.71
N LEU A 303 -6.39 15.63 -1.01
CA LEU A 303 -7.49 16.54 -0.71
C LEU A 303 -7.05 17.68 0.23
N TRP A 304 -6.20 17.39 1.21
CA TRP A 304 -5.69 18.40 2.12
C TRP A 304 -4.91 19.51 1.42
N GLN A 305 -4.15 19.19 0.35
CA GLN A 305 -3.44 20.21 -0.43
C GLN A 305 -4.39 21.23 -1.05
N ARG A 306 -5.61 20.82 -1.41
CA ARG A 306 -6.65 21.67 -1.99
C ARG A 306 -7.49 22.41 -0.94
N LEU A 307 -7.64 21.86 0.26
CA LEU A 307 -8.45 22.45 1.33
C LEU A 307 -7.67 23.37 2.28
N ARG A 308 -6.36 23.15 2.45
CA ARG A 308 -5.51 23.93 3.37
C ARG A 308 -5.44 25.40 2.96
N ASN A 309 -5.03 26.25 3.90
CA ASN A 309 -4.79 27.68 3.63
C ASN A 309 -5.99 28.43 3.03
N ARG A 310 -7.21 27.97 3.30
CA ARG A 310 -8.45 28.59 2.81
C ARG A 310 -8.56 28.64 1.28
N GLN A 311 -7.89 27.72 0.59
CA GLN A 311 -7.85 27.68 -0.88
C GLN A 311 -9.22 27.39 -1.49
N LEU A 312 -10.10 26.66 -0.80
CA LEU A 312 -11.47 26.45 -1.25
C LEU A 312 -12.37 27.62 -0.81
N GLN A 313 -12.45 28.66 -1.65
CA GLN A 313 -13.28 29.86 -1.48
C GLN A 313 -13.24 30.51 -0.08
N GLY A 314 -12.06 30.53 0.57
CA GLY A 314 -11.90 31.19 1.87
C GLY A 314 -12.27 30.33 3.09
N PHE A 315 -12.85 29.14 2.88
CA PHE A 315 -13.31 28.27 3.97
C PHE A 315 -12.15 27.63 4.74
N LYS A 316 -12.22 27.68 6.08
CA LYS A 316 -11.17 27.14 6.94
C LYS A 316 -11.45 25.68 7.31
N PHE A 317 -10.60 24.78 6.78
CA PHE A 317 -10.59 23.38 7.16
C PHE A 317 -9.53 23.05 8.21
N ARG A 318 -9.83 22.07 9.06
CA ARG A 318 -8.91 21.41 9.99
C ARG A 318 -8.88 19.93 9.64
N ARG A 319 -7.71 19.32 9.51
CA ARG A 319 -7.61 17.86 9.30
C ARG A 319 -7.59 17.07 10.61
N GLN A 320 -8.11 15.85 10.58
CA GLN A 320 -8.09 14.84 11.65
C GLN A 320 -8.43 15.46 13.00
N HIS A 321 -9.65 15.99 13.05
CA HIS A 321 -10.15 16.78 14.16
C HIS A 321 -10.99 15.91 15.09
N PRO A 322 -10.73 15.93 16.42
CA PRO A 322 -11.56 15.19 17.35
C PRO A 322 -12.92 15.89 17.54
N VAL A 323 -14.00 15.13 17.39
CA VAL A 323 -15.37 15.55 17.69
C VAL A 323 -15.98 14.51 18.64
N GLY A 324 -15.99 14.85 19.94
CA GLY A 324 -16.40 13.91 20.98
C GLY A 324 -15.47 12.69 21.05
N PRO A 325 -16.00 11.44 21.02
CA PRO A 325 -15.17 10.24 21.04
C PRO A 325 -14.58 9.89 19.67
N TYR A 326 -14.95 10.59 18.59
CA TYR A 326 -14.52 10.28 17.22
C TYR A 326 -13.50 11.28 16.69
N ILE A 327 -12.71 10.83 15.71
CA ILE A 327 -11.81 11.68 14.92
C ILE A 327 -12.35 11.68 13.49
N VAL A 328 -12.40 12.87 12.88
CA VAL A 328 -12.90 13.07 11.52
C VAL A 328 -11.83 13.65 10.61
N ASP A 329 -11.79 13.25 9.34
CA ASP A 329 -10.63 13.51 8.47
C ASP A 329 -10.45 14.98 8.09
N PHE A 330 -11.54 15.69 7.79
CA PHE A 330 -11.54 17.14 7.70
C PHE A 330 -12.78 17.74 8.33
N LEU A 331 -12.61 18.90 8.95
CA LEU A 331 -13.68 19.66 9.58
C LEU A 331 -13.60 21.13 9.16
N CYS A 332 -14.69 21.64 8.61
CA CYS A 332 -14.97 23.06 8.45
C CYS A 332 -16.00 23.47 9.51
N ASP A 333 -15.51 23.95 10.66
CA ASP A 333 -16.35 24.28 11.81
C ASP A 333 -17.30 25.47 11.53
N GLN A 334 -16.86 26.42 10.69
CA GLN A 334 -17.65 27.59 10.31
C GLN A 334 -18.89 27.25 9.47
N ALA A 335 -18.88 26.13 8.74
CA ALA A 335 -19.98 25.66 7.91
C ALA A 335 -20.62 24.37 8.47
N LYS A 336 -20.24 24.01 9.71
CA LYS A 336 -20.57 22.75 10.37
C LYS A 336 -20.49 21.53 9.45
N LEU A 337 -19.41 21.44 8.67
CA LEU A 337 -19.21 20.37 7.68
C LEU A 337 -18.01 19.51 8.06
N VAL A 338 -18.24 18.21 8.16
CA VAL A 338 -17.23 17.15 8.27
C VAL A 338 -17.08 16.49 6.90
N VAL A 339 -15.84 16.28 6.47
CA VAL A 339 -15.49 15.52 5.26
C VAL A 339 -14.67 14.29 5.69
N GLU A 340 -15.08 13.10 5.28
CA GLU A 340 -14.38 11.85 5.59
C GLU A 340 -13.96 11.11 4.31
N LEU A 341 -12.84 10.42 4.37
CA LEU A 341 -12.29 9.67 3.24
C LEU A 341 -12.24 8.18 3.56
N ASP A 342 -13.02 7.38 2.84
CA ASP A 342 -13.13 5.94 3.07
C ASP A 342 -12.10 5.15 2.23
N GLY A 343 -11.30 4.33 2.92
CA GLY A 343 -10.45 3.28 2.35
C GLY A 343 -11.17 1.93 2.40
N GLY A 344 -11.27 1.23 1.27
CA GLY A 344 -12.08 0.02 1.07
C GLY A 344 -12.25 -0.99 2.22
N GLN A 345 -13.53 -1.36 2.44
CA GLN A 345 -14.12 -2.53 3.12
C GLN A 345 -14.07 -2.68 4.66
N HIS A 346 -15.26 -2.61 5.28
CA HIS A 346 -15.76 -3.65 6.20
C HIS A 346 -17.29 -3.77 6.13
N GLN A 347 -17.80 -4.93 5.71
CA GLN A 347 -19.21 -5.33 5.76
C GLN A 347 -19.67 -5.75 7.18
N ALA A 348 -18.92 -5.41 8.22
CA ALA A 348 -19.12 -5.91 9.59
C ALA A 348 -19.33 -4.82 10.66
N GLN A 349 -19.65 -3.58 10.29
CA GLN A 349 -19.80 -2.47 11.27
C GLN A 349 -21.01 -1.55 11.02
N THR A 350 -22.12 -2.09 10.50
CA THR A 350 -23.33 -1.33 10.18
C THR A 350 -23.93 -0.59 11.40
N GLU A 351 -23.82 -1.14 12.61
CA GLU A 351 -24.34 -0.50 13.83
C GLU A 351 -23.38 0.57 14.40
N TYR A 352 -22.07 0.34 14.34
CA TYR A 352 -21.04 1.27 14.84
C TYR A 352 -20.98 2.56 14.01
N ASP A 353 -21.13 2.46 12.68
CA ASP A 353 -21.11 3.61 11.78
C ASP A 353 -22.39 4.46 11.88
N GLN A 354 -23.54 3.84 12.18
CA GLN A 354 -24.80 4.54 12.44
C GLN A 354 -24.74 5.36 13.74
N GLU A 355 -24.17 4.81 14.81
CA GLU A 355 -24.04 5.53 16.07
C GLU A 355 -23.08 6.73 15.95
N ARG A 356 -21.98 6.54 15.22
CA ARG A 356 -20.99 7.58 14.91
C ARG A 356 -21.60 8.74 14.13
N THR A 357 -22.33 8.45 13.06
CA THR A 357 -23.00 9.48 12.24
C THR A 357 -24.04 10.24 13.06
N ARG A 358 -24.90 9.53 13.80
CA ARG A 358 -25.90 10.17 14.69
C ARG A 358 -25.26 11.05 15.77
N PHE A 359 -24.07 10.68 16.27
CA PHE A 359 -23.36 11.51 17.24
C PHE A 359 -22.90 12.85 16.63
N LEU A 360 -22.32 12.82 15.43
CA LEU A 360 -21.85 14.01 14.73
C LEU A 360 -23.02 14.94 14.36
N GLU A 361 -24.12 14.36 13.88
CA GLU A 361 -25.35 15.09 13.57
C GLU A 361 -25.97 15.75 14.80
N ARG A 362 -26.04 15.04 15.95
CA ARG A 362 -26.49 15.66 17.22
C ARG A 362 -25.61 16.82 17.69
N LYS A 363 -24.35 16.85 17.25
CA LYS A 363 -23.43 17.98 17.50
C LYS A 363 -23.58 19.11 16.47
N GLY A 364 -24.54 18.99 15.55
CA GLY A 364 -24.86 19.96 14.51
C GLY A 364 -23.97 19.84 13.28
N TYR A 365 -23.15 18.79 13.15
CA TYR A 365 -22.30 18.61 11.98
C TYR A 365 -23.01 17.82 10.88
N ARG A 366 -22.88 18.30 9.65
CA ARG A 366 -23.18 17.56 8.43
C ARG A 366 -21.95 16.77 8.04
N VAL A 367 -22.11 15.51 7.67
CA VAL A 367 -21.00 14.64 7.25
C VAL A 367 -21.12 14.36 5.76
N VAL A 368 -20.04 14.58 5.01
CA VAL A 368 -19.89 14.13 3.63
C VAL A 368 -18.72 13.17 3.55
N ARG A 369 -18.88 12.07 2.81
CA ARG A 369 -17.84 11.06 2.63
C ARG A 369 -17.45 10.94 1.17
N PHE A 370 -16.18 10.68 0.91
CA PHE A 370 -15.67 10.40 -0.42
C PHE A 370 -14.84 9.12 -0.40
N TRP A 371 -14.93 8.32 -1.45
CA TRP A 371 -14.00 7.22 -1.64
C TRP A 371 -12.62 7.76 -1.98
N ASN A 372 -11.57 7.10 -1.47
CA ASN A 372 -10.19 7.47 -1.80
C ASN A 372 -9.96 7.57 -3.32
N ASP A 373 -10.50 6.64 -4.10
CA ASP A 373 -10.42 6.64 -5.57
C ASP A 373 -11.10 7.86 -6.22
N GLN A 374 -12.21 8.34 -5.66
CA GLN A 374 -12.95 9.49 -6.18
C GLN A 374 -12.16 10.78 -5.99
N VAL A 375 -11.48 10.92 -4.85
CA VAL A 375 -10.59 12.05 -4.56
C VAL A 375 -9.49 12.18 -5.62
N PHE A 376 -9.00 11.06 -6.17
CA PHE A 376 -7.97 11.08 -7.22
C PHE A 376 -8.51 11.23 -8.63
N LYS A 377 -9.55 10.47 -8.99
CA LYS A 377 -10.06 10.43 -10.37
C LYS A 377 -10.93 11.62 -10.72
N GLU A 378 -11.58 12.21 -9.71
CA GLU A 378 -12.62 13.22 -9.87
C GLU A 378 -12.39 14.40 -8.91
N THR A 379 -11.13 14.81 -8.71
CA THR A 379 -10.76 15.82 -7.69
C THR A 379 -11.58 17.12 -7.82
N GLU A 380 -11.79 17.63 -9.03
CA GLU A 380 -12.54 18.87 -9.22
C GLU A 380 -14.02 18.70 -8.84
N ALA A 381 -14.65 17.57 -9.21
CA ALA A 381 -16.02 17.27 -8.80
C ALA A 381 -16.15 17.11 -7.28
N VAL A 382 -15.15 16.52 -6.62
CA VAL A 382 -15.09 16.44 -5.15
C VAL A 382 -15.01 17.84 -4.52
N LEU A 383 -14.17 18.73 -5.06
CA LEU A 383 -14.05 20.10 -4.56
C LEU A 383 -15.32 20.91 -4.79
N GLU A 384 -15.96 20.76 -5.95
CA GLU A 384 -17.26 21.37 -6.25
C GLU A 384 -18.34 20.91 -5.28
N GLU A 385 -18.40 19.61 -4.97
CA GLU A 385 -19.38 19.07 -4.02
C GLU A 385 -19.12 19.57 -2.59
N ILE A 386 -17.87 19.58 -2.13
CA ILE A 386 -17.51 20.16 -0.82
C ILE A 386 -17.95 21.61 -0.79
N LEU A 387 -17.65 22.38 -1.83
CA LEU A 387 -18.00 23.78 -1.92
C LEU A 387 -19.51 24.02 -1.93
N ARG A 388 -20.26 23.20 -2.66
CA ARG A 388 -21.73 23.24 -2.66
C ARG A 388 -22.28 23.02 -1.25
N ARG A 389 -21.75 22.06 -0.50
CA ARG A 389 -22.16 21.77 0.89
C ARG A 389 -21.77 22.90 1.86
N LEU A 390 -20.61 23.52 1.66
CA LEU A 390 -20.18 24.69 2.42
C LEU A 390 -21.16 25.87 2.27
N ASN A 391 -21.63 26.13 1.06
CA ASN A 391 -22.48 27.27 0.74
C ASN A 391 -23.97 27.07 1.10
N GLN A 392 -24.39 25.85 1.43
CA GLN A 392 -25.78 25.57 1.84
C GLN A 392 -26.19 26.21 3.18
N GLU A 393 -25.27 26.70 4.00
CA GLU A 393 -25.59 27.53 5.19
C GLU A 393 -25.62 29.03 4.89
N SER A 394 -24.96 29.49 3.82
CA SER A 394 -24.90 30.92 3.48
C SER A 394 -26.26 31.50 3.04
N SER A 395 -27.23 30.65 2.70
CA SER A 395 -28.58 31.10 2.31
C SER A 395 -29.55 31.33 3.47
N ILE A 396 -29.15 31.11 4.72
CA ILE A 396 -30.04 31.25 5.91
C ILE A 396 -29.67 32.44 6.82
N GLN A 397 -28.57 33.15 6.56
CA GLN A 397 -28.12 34.28 7.43
C GLN A 397 -28.02 35.67 6.78
N ASP A 398 -28.58 35.90 5.59
CA ASP A 398 -28.62 37.25 4.97
C ASP A 398 -30.05 37.83 4.89
N THR A 399 -30.72 37.95 6.03
CA THR A 399 -31.82 38.93 6.17
C THR A 399 -31.56 39.83 7.36
N PRO A 400 -31.15 41.10 7.15
CA PRO A 400 -31.13 42.07 8.25
C PRO A 400 -32.56 42.31 8.73
N PRO A 401 -32.81 42.42 10.04
CA PRO A 401 -34.14 42.74 10.55
C PRO A 401 -34.57 44.13 10.02
N PRO A 402 -35.85 44.31 9.64
CA PRO A 402 -36.34 45.61 9.21
C PRO A 402 -36.25 46.59 10.39
N ARG A 403 -35.58 47.72 10.17
CA ARG A 403 -35.67 48.88 11.06
C ARG A 403 -37.06 49.50 10.90
N SER A 404 -37.86 49.55 11.96
CA SER A 404 -38.94 50.54 12.09
C SER A 404 -38.56 51.57 13.16
N LYS A 405 -38.24 52.78 12.68
CA LYS A 405 -38.72 54.04 13.27
C LYS A 405 -40.19 54.10 12.86
N THR A 406 -41.19 54.40 13.69
CA THR A 406 -41.51 55.65 14.36
C THR A 406 -42.69 55.36 15.29
#